data_AF-A0A1E3LDT2-F1
#
_entry.id   AF-A0A1E3LDT2-F1
#
_cell.length_a   1.000
_cell.length_b   1.000
_cell.length_c   1.000
_cell.angle_alpha   90.00
_cell.angle_beta   90.00
_cell.angle_gamma   90.00
#
_symmetry.space_group_name_H-M   'P 1'
#
loop_
_entity.id
_entity.type
_entity.pdbx_description
1 polymer ?
#
loop_
_entity_poly.entity_id
_entity_poly.type
_entity_poly.pdbx_seq_one_letter_code
_entity_poly.pdbx_strand_id
1 'polypeptide(L)'
;MPHAFGGWLAGAMALPQVSQIWNGAPAQQALVHELSTTLAQVSAAPIALSTTPASLPSPQPAAASTTKRHDWSRPPITRAQVFAERLTDVRPVCVVGSHDDRENCLLDLPPGVNLDVSAAHLMLAGCEASLPVDVRASLADEGRNAHKLDRAFLKAHVAESHGRYAIPTLERRLIKRLNQISPGMLRLLNSTGAYIEIPQLSFQHTLTSQQEAHRHGIHVPFTDRDLHIPTGEPRAHDAMLGAYIRIPTDGQTYTLLVSLMSALTVELIRQDPRAHVHAQRDRMFGNVPAHLQSTNLKMRRLAHDGNIARALATHLHDGHRRYGEFAYGASREVLAPTSHADVRQRTCAPPSAPSAQVFTTPHDSGPSTPARQDIPASAALPAPRSRRLSRQNKLSVEELAQAIAEIERLDKQYKSQARPRYGR
;
A
#
# COMPACT_ATOMS: atom_id res chain seq x y z
N MET A 1 54.52 63.37 -15.62
CA MET A 1 55.01 63.97 -14.37
C MET A 1 54.94 62.93 -13.26
N PRO A 2 55.89 62.96 -12.31
CA PRO A 2 56.48 61.76 -11.71
C PRO A 2 56.13 61.56 -10.22
N HIS A 3 56.63 60.44 -9.68
CA HIS A 3 56.89 60.09 -8.27
C HIS A 3 55.68 59.64 -7.40
N ALA A 4 55.81 58.74 -6.42
CA ALA A 4 56.76 57.68 -6.03
C ALA A 4 56.28 57.11 -4.65
N PHE A 5 56.87 55.98 -4.24
CA PHE A 5 56.95 55.39 -2.86
C PHE A 5 55.63 54.87 -2.24
N GLY A 6 55.56 53.79 -1.46
CA GLY A 6 56.45 52.87 -0.72
C GLY A 6 55.50 52.14 0.27
N GLY A 7 55.64 50.91 0.76
CA GLY A 7 56.80 50.19 1.25
C GLY A 7 56.62 49.85 2.74
N TRP A 8 56.07 48.67 3.05
CA TRP A 8 56.33 47.74 4.18
C TRP A 8 56.27 48.16 5.69
N LEU A 9 55.70 47.21 6.47
CA LEU A 9 56.01 46.74 7.85
C LEU A 9 55.36 47.35 9.12
N ALA A 10 54.58 46.47 9.76
CA ALA A 10 54.62 46.02 11.17
C ALA A 10 54.95 47.01 12.30
N GLY A 11 54.07 47.06 13.31
CA GLY A 11 54.38 47.61 14.63
C GLY A 11 53.18 47.58 15.56
N ALA A 12 53.21 46.66 16.52
CA ALA A 12 52.18 46.44 17.52
C ALA A 12 52.17 47.51 18.64
N MET A 13 51.04 47.53 19.36
CA MET A 13 50.82 48.00 20.74
C MET A 13 50.45 49.48 20.96
N ALA A 14 49.17 49.71 21.27
CA ALA A 14 48.76 50.26 22.59
C ALA A 14 47.22 50.11 22.78
N LEU A 15 46.85 49.37 23.82
CA LEU A 15 45.54 49.26 24.50
C LEU A 15 45.10 50.65 25.05
N PRO A 16 43.80 50.93 25.37
CA PRO A 16 43.05 50.15 26.36
C PRO A 16 41.52 49.95 26.17
N GLN A 17 41.06 48.85 26.79
CA GLN A 17 39.81 48.65 27.55
C GLN A 17 38.57 49.50 27.19
N VAL A 18 37.50 48.84 26.72
CA VAL A 18 36.22 48.76 27.46
C VAL A 18 35.58 47.38 27.23
N SER A 19 35.11 46.85 28.35
CA SER A 19 34.51 45.56 28.72
C SER A 19 33.17 45.16 28.08
N GLN A 20 32.95 43.83 27.98
CA GLN A 20 31.69 43.05 28.10
C GLN A 20 30.63 43.27 26.99
N ILE A 21 29.97 42.26 26.39
CA ILE A 21 29.24 41.12 26.98
C ILE A 21 29.23 39.95 25.97
N TRP A 22 29.84 38.82 26.36
CA TRP A 22 29.43 37.47 25.95
C TRP A 22 28.31 37.04 26.90
N ASN A 23 27.23 36.43 26.39
CA ASN A 23 26.42 35.38 27.05
C ASN A 23 25.20 35.00 26.20
N GLY A 24 25.40 34.16 25.18
CA GLY A 24 24.31 33.48 24.46
C GLY A 24 24.54 31.97 24.27
N ALA A 25 25.76 31.48 24.49
CA ALA A 25 26.16 30.11 24.23
C ALA A 25 25.82 29.05 25.31
N PRO A 26 25.78 29.34 26.63
CA PRO A 26 25.64 28.26 27.62
C PRO A 26 24.23 27.66 27.63
N ALA A 27 23.20 28.47 27.36
CA ALA A 27 21.82 27.99 27.37
C ALA A 27 21.51 27.06 26.17
N GLN A 28 22.06 27.37 24.99
CA GLN A 28 21.87 26.53 23.80
C GLN A 28 22.62 25.21 23.90
N GLN A 29 23.87 25.23 24.39
CA GLN A 29 24.65 24.01 24.60
C GLN A 29 24.06 23.13 25.70
N ALA A 30 23.57 23.73 26.79
CA ALA A 30 22.86 22.99 27.84
C ALA A 30 21.58 22.32 27.31
N LEU A 31 20.78 23.03 26.52
CA LEU A 31 19.56 22.48 25.88
C LEU A 31 19.86 21.35 24.88
N VAL A 32 20.96 21.45 24.12
CA VAL A 32 21.38 20.40 23.17
C VAL A 32 21.86 19.16 23.93
N HIS A 33 22.64 19.31 25.00
CA HIS A 33 23.04 18.19 25.85
C HIS A 33 21.86 17.57 26.61
N GLU A 34 20.89 18.37 27.06
CA GLU A 34 19.65 17.88 27.67
C GLU A 34 18.78 17.10 26.67
N LEU A 35 18.75 17.50 25.40
CA LEU A 35 18.08 16.74 24.34
C LEU A 35 18.84 15.47 23.97
N SER A 36 20.16 15.53 23.85
CA SER A 36 20.99 14.34 23.64
C SER A 36 20.77 13.33 24.76
N THR A 37 20.70 13.77 26.02
CA THR A 37 20.43 12.90 27.17
C THR A 37 18.98 12.41 27.21
N THR A 38 17.99 13.26 26.92
CA THR A 38 16.57 12.87 26.88
C THR A 38 16.29 11.88 25.75
N LEU A 39 16.78 12.15 24.53
CA LEU A 39 16.64 11.24 23.40
C LEU A 39 17.49 9.98 23.60
N ALA A 40 18.70 10.08 24.18
CA ALA A 40 19.47 8.92 24.58
C ALA A 40 18.72 8.05 25.59
N GLN A 41 18.11 8.64 26.62
CA GLN A 41 17.30 7.93 27.63
C GLN A 41 16.07 7.27 27.03
N VAL A 42 15.32 7.97 26.17
CA VAL A 42 14.18 7.40 25.43
C VAL A 42 14.66 6.32 24.45
N SER A 43 15.86 6.46 23.90
CA SER A 43 16.53 5.44 23.05
C SER A 43 17.25 4.35 23.85
N ALA A 44 17.32 4.42 25.16
CA ALA A 44 17.91 3.40 26.02
C ALA A 44 16.82 2.60 26.75
N ALA A 45 15.62 3.17 26.90
CA ALA A 45 14.46 2.46 27.41
C ALA A 45 14.15 1.24 26.50
N PRO A 46 13.93 0.04 27.06
CA PRO A 46 13.47 -1.10 26.29
C PRO A 46 12.09 -0.78 25.72
N ILE A 47 11.97 -0.85 24.39
CA ILE A 47 10.67 -0.75 23.72
C ILE A 47 9.91 -2.01 24.10
N ALA A 48 8.93 -1.88 25.00
CA ALA A 48 7.92 -2.92 25.17
C ALA A 48 7.17 -3.05 23.84
N LEU A 49 7.58 -4.02 23.02
CA LEU A 49 6.77 -4.56 21.94
C LEU A 49 5.56 -5.25 22.58
N SER A 50 4.47 -4.51 22.77
CA SER A 50 3.15 -5.05 23.06
C SER A 50 2.14 -4.05 22.50
N THR A 51 1.62 -4.26 21.28
CA THR A 51 0.32 -4.91 21.02
C THR A 51 -0.73 -4.69 22.12
N THR A 52 -1.89 -4.22 21.67
CA THR A 52 -3.15 -3.97 22.39
C THR A 52 -3.19 -2.84 23.44
N PRO A 53 -4.03 -1.80 23.26
CA PRO A 53 -4.45 -0.99 24.40
C PRO A 53 -5.29 -1.88 25.32
N ALA A 54 -4.80 -2.09 26.54
CA ALA A 54 -5.52 -2.79 27.59
C ALA A 54 -6.93 -2.21 27.75
N SER A 55 -7.93 -3.08 27.64
CA SER A 55 -9.32 -2.78 27.96
C SER A 55 -9.44 -2.45 29.45
N LEU A 56 -9.62 -1.18 29.78
CA LEU A 56 -10.11 -0.78 31.10
C LEU A 56 -11.65 -0.96 31.12
N PRO A 57 -12.24 -1.43 32.24
CA PRO A 57 -13.67 -1.68 32.33
C PRO A 57 -14.47 -0.39 32.17
N SER A 58 -15.52 -0.46 31.37
CA SER A 58 -16.46 0.62 31.09
C SER A 58 -17.27 1.00 32.35
N PRO A 59 -17.39 2.30 32.68
CA PRO A 59 -18.58 2.84 33.30
C PRO A 59 -19.53 3.34 32.19
N GLN A 60 -20.82 3.06 32.36
CA GLN A 60 -21.91 3.45 31.46
C GLN A 60 -21.94 4.95 31.09
N PRO A 61 -22.57 5.31 29.96
CA PRO A 61 -22.49 6.65 29.41
C PRO A 61 -23.45 7.61 30.13
N ALA A 62 -22.89 8.62 30.80
CA ALA A 62 -23.61 9.85 31.11
C ALA A 62 -23.47 10.83 29.94
N ALA A 63 -24.59 11.45 29.58
CA ALA A 63 -24.77 12.26 28.39
C ALA A 63 -23.87 13.52 28.32
N ALA A 64 -23.53 13.86 27.06
CA ALA A 64 -23.18 15.18 26.55
C ALA A 64 -21.91 15.89 27.07
N SER A 65 -20.83 15.74 26.31
CA SER A 65 -20.07 16.92 25.86
C SER A 65 -19.73 16.77 24.37
N THR A 66 -20.23 17.70 23.55
CA THR A 66 -20.08 17.77 22.09
C THR A 66 -18.69 18.28 21.69
N THR A 67 -17.64 17.63 22.18
CA THR A 67 -16.38 17.56 21.44
C THR A 67 -16.25 16.14 20.94
N LYS A 68 -16.59 15.89 19.67
CA LYS A 68 -16.25 14.62 19.02
C LYS A 68 -14.74 14.46 19.14
N ARG A 69 -14.27 13.69 20.12
CA ARG A 69 -12.86 13.36 20.29
C ARG A 69 -12.52 12.52 19.06
N HIS A 70 -11.73 13.07 18.16
CA HIS A 70 -11.40 12.39 16.91
C HIS A 70 -10.52 11.19 17.27
N ASP A 71 -10.95 10.00 16.83
CA ASP A 71 -10.18 8.78 17.01
C ASP A 71 -9.01 8.78 16.02
N TRP A 72 -7.87 9.19 16.53
CA TRP A 72 -6.64 9.28 15.75
C TRP A 72 -5.89 7.95 15.63
N SER A 73 -6.39 6.88 16.26
CA SER A 73 -5.86 5.53 16.07
C SER A 73 -6.28 4.94 14.72
N ARG A 74 -7.30 5.52 14.07
CA ARG A 74 -7.82 5.04 12.79
C ARG A 74 -7.03 5.61 11.62
N PRO A 75 -6.64 4.79 10.65
CA PRO A 75 -6.00 5.25 9.42
C PRO A 75 -6.94 6.16 8.61
N PRO A 76 -6.42 6.93 7.64
CA PRO A 76 -7.25 7.65 6.67
C PRO A 76 -8.25 6.73 5.99
N ILE A 77 -9.45 7.24 5.72
CA ILE A 77 -10.48 6.46 5.04
C ILE A 77 -10.04 6.11 3.61
N THR A 78 -10.30 4.87 3.19
CA THR A 78 -10.04 4.41 1.82
C THR A 78 -11.34 4.04 1.12
N ARG A 79 -11.33 4.10 -0.22
CA ARG A 79 -12.44 3.63 -1.05
C ARG A 79 -12.81 2.18 -0.73
N ALA A 80 -11.81 1.30 -0.69
CA ALA A 80 -12.01 -0.12 -0.38
C ALA A 80 -12.66 -0.34 0.99
N GLN A 81 -12.26 0.43 2.01
CA GLN A 81 -12.87 0.35 3.33
C GLN A 81 -14.35 0.77 3.31
N VAL A 82 -14.70 1.87 2.61
CA VAL A 82 -16.10 2.30 2.49
C VAL A 82 -16.96 1.22 1.83
N PHE A 83 -16.46 0.61 0.76
CA PHE A 83 -17.17 -0.46 0.08
C PHE A 83 -17.31 -1.70 0.98
N ALA A 84 -16.23 -2.13 1.64
CA ALA A 84 -16.25 -3.29 2.52
C ALA A 84 -17.20 -3.11 3.72
N GLU A 85 -17.19 -1.94 4.37
CA GLU A 85 -18.07 -1.64 5.50
C GLU A 85 -19.54 -1.55 5.08
N ARG A 86 -19.82 -0.97 3.91
CA ARG A 86 -21.19 -0.76 3.41
C ARG A 86 -21.78 -1.97 2.71
N LEU A 87 -20.99 -3.00 2.42
CA LEU A 87 -21.42 -4.21 1.72
C LEU A 87 -21.13 -5.48 2.54
N THR A 88 -20.82 -5.35 3.82
CA THR A 88 -20.42 -6.47 4.69
C THR A 88 -21.53 -7.51 4.88
N ASP A 89 -22.78 -7.07 4.79
CA ASP A 89 -24.01 -7.86 4.88
C ASP A 89 -24.37 -8.58 3.56
N VAL A 90 -23.74 -8.19 2.44
CA VAL A 90 -24.00 -8.80 1.13
C VAL A 90 -23.21 -10.10 1.03
N ARG A 91 -23.91 -11.19 0.74
CA ARG A 91 -23.27 -12.49 0.55
C ARG A 91 -22.29 -12.45 -0.63
N PRO A 92 -21.12 -13.11 -0.52
CA PRO A 92 -20.24 -13.31 -1.66
C PRO A 92 -20.96 -13.98 -2.84
N VAL A 93 -20.51 -13.68 -4.04
CA VAL A 93 -21.05 -14.25 -5.28
C VAL A 93 -20.00 -15.19 -5.87
N CYS A 94 -20.42 -16.44 -6.13
CA CYS A 94 -19.58 -17.40 -6.84
C CYS A 94 -19.44 -16.99 -8.30
N VAL A 95 -18.21 -16.75 -8.73
CA VAL A 95 -17.85 -16.41 -10.10
C VAL A 95 -16.80 -17.36 -10.64
N VAL A 96 -16.75 -17.49 -11.96
CA VAL A 96 -15.83 -18.37 -12.68
C VAL A 96 -14.82 -17.53 -13.43
N GLY A 97 -13.52 -17.70 -13.18
CA GLY A 97 -12.47 -17.02 -13.96
C GLY A 97 -12.54 -17.41 -15.45
N SER A 98 -12.28 -16.47 -16.35
CA SER A 98 -12.31 -16.69 -17.81
C SER A 98 -10.95 -16.44 -18.46
N HIS A 99 -10.69 -17.18 -19.55
CA HIS A 99 -9.61 -16.88 -20.48
C HIS A 99 -9.96 -15.71 -21.41
N ASP A 100 -11.24 -15.35 -21.51
CA ASP A 100 -11.69 -14.21 -22.31
C ASP A 100 -11.72 -12.94 -21.46
N ASP A 101 -10.94 -11.95 -21.87
CA ASP A 101 -10.86 -10.63 -21.27
C ASP A 101 -12.18 -9.88 -21.28
N ARG A 102 -13.02 -10.15 -22.28
CA ARG A 102 -14.34 -9.54 -22.42
C ARG A 102 -15.34 -10.07 -21.41
N GLU A 103 -15.01 -11.17 -20.75
CA GLU A 103 -15.81 -11.81 -19.71
C GLU A 103 -15.13 -11.75 -18.33
N ASN A 104 -13.94 -11.14 -18.24
CA ASN A 104 -13.16 -11.08 -17.01
C ASN A 104 -13.10 -9.64 -16.47
N CYS A 105 -13.84 -9.44 -15.39
CA CYS A 105 -13.69 -8.33 -14.47
C CYS A 105 -12.30 -8.41 -13.87
N LEU A 106 -11.51 -7.34 -13.81
CA LEU A 106 -10.08 -7.33 -13.39
C LEU A 106 -9.84 -7.77 -11.91
N LEU A 107 -10.24 -9.00 -11.61
CA LEU A 107 -10.31 -9.69 -10.33
C LEU A 107 -9.16 -10.69 -10.18
N ASP A 108 -8.32 -10.83 -11.21
CA ASP A 108 -7.19 -11.76 -11.31
C ASP A 108 -7.57 -13.22 -10.98
N LEU A 109 -8.78 -13.64 -11.37
CA LEU A 109 -9.24 -15.00 -11.12
C LEU A 109 -8.55 -15.99 -12.06
N PRO A 110 -8.02 -17.11 -11.55
CA PRO A 110 -7.52 -18.18 -12.40
C PRO A 110 -8.64 -18.72 -13.31
N PRO A 111 -8.36 -18.96 -14.59
CA PRO A 111 -9.37 -19.39 -15.54
C PRO A 111 -9.94 -20.77 -15.18
N GLY A 112 -11.26 -20.91 -15.29
CA GLY A 112 -11.99 -22.16 -15.01
C GLY A 112 -12.15 -22.48 -13.52
N VAL A 113 -11.69 -21.61 -12.61
CA VAL A 113 -11.83 -21.81 -11.16
C VAL A 113 -13.06 -21.06 -10.63
N ASN A 114 -13.87 -21.76 -9.85
CA ASN A 114 -15.02 -21.20 -9.14
C ASN A 114 -14.55 -20.58 -7.82
N LEU A 115 -14.79 -19.29 -7.62
CA LEU A 115 -14.37 -18.55 -6.44
C LEU A 115 -15.50 -17.66 -5.94
N ASP A 116 -15.71 -17.66 -4.62
CA ASP A 116 -16.61 -16.72 -3.97
C ASP A 116 -15.92 -15.37 -3.82
N VAL A 117 -16.47 -14.35 -4.50
CA VAL A 117 -15.93 -12.99 -4.48
C VAL A 117 -16.90 -12.08 -3.75
N SER A 118 -16.40 -11.29 -2.80
CA SER A 118 -17.23 -10.32 -2.07
C SER A 118 -17.84 -9.27 -3.00
N ALA A 119 -19.05 -8.81 -2.69
CA ALA A 119 -19.69 -7.74 -3.45
C ALA A 119 -18.84 -6.46 -3.49
N ALA A 120 -18.15 -6.14 -2.39
CA ALA A 120 -17.20 -5.03 -2.35
C ALA A 120 -16.08 -5.19 -3.39
N HIS A 121 -15.47 -6.37 -3.51
CA HIS A 121 -14.42 -6.61 -4.48
C HIS A 121 -14.95 -6.54 -5.92
N LEU A 122 -16.13 -7.13 -6.20
CA LEU A 122 -16.78 -7.02 -7.51
C LEU A 122 -17.03 -5.57 -7.91
N MET A 123 -17.61 -4.77 -7.01
CA MET A 123 -17.93 -3.37 -7.28
C MET A 123 -16.69 -2.48 -7.38
N LEU A 124 -15.65 -2.73 -6.57
CA LEU A 124 -14.38 -2.02 -6.68
C LEU A 124 -13.69 -2.27 -8.03
N ALA A 125 -13.85 -3.48 -8.57
CA ALA A 125 -13.36 -3.91 -9.88
C ALA A 125 -14.31 -3.57 -11.05
N GLY A 126 -15.31 -2.69 -10.86
CA GLY A 126 -16.22 -2.25 -11.92
C GLY A 126 -17.33 -3.24 -12.28
N CYS A 127 -17.39 -4.38 -11.60
CA CYS A 127 -18.20 -5.52 -12.00
C CYS A 127 -19.47 -5.73 -11.21
N GLU A 128 -20.13 -4.61 -10.92
CA GLU A 128 -21.45 -4.57 -10.30
C GLU A 128 -22.50 -5.37 -11.10
N ALA A 129 -22.37 -5.44 -12.42
CA ALA A 129 -23.28 -6.22 -13.28
C ALA A 129 -23.16 -7.75 -13.10
N SER A 130 -22.14 -8.23 -12.40
CA SER A 130 -21.98 -9.65 -12.05
C SER A 130 -22.75 -10.04 -10.79
N LEU A 131 -23.30 -9.06 -10.06
CA LEU A 131 -24.20 -9.32 -8.93
C LEU A 131 -25.55 -9.84 -9.45
N PRO A 132 -26.23 -10.73 -8.70
CA PRO A 132 -27.61 -11.12 -8.99
C PRO A 132 -28.52 -9.89 -9.17
N VAL A 133 -29.47 -9.98 -10.10
CA VAL A 133 -30.29 -8.83 -10.51
C VAL A 133 -31.11 -8.26 -9.35
N ASP A 134 -31.66 -9.15 -8.51
CA ASP A 134 -32.39 -8.83 -7.29
C ASP A 134 -31.50 -8.13 -6.25
N VAL A 135 -30.29 -8.64 -6.03
CA VAL A 135 -29.30 -8.02 -5.13
C VAL A 135 -28.92 -6.64 -5.64
N ARG A 136 -28.63 -6.49 -6.93
CA ARG A 136 -28.27 -5.20 -7.53
C ARG A 136 -29.40 -4.18 -7.44
N ALA A 137 -30.65 -4.60 -7.69
CA ALA A 137 -31.82 -3.72 -7.56
C ALA A 137 -31.98 -3.25 -6.10
N SER A 138 -31.93 -4.18 -5.14
CA SER A 138 -32.00 -3.85 -3.70
C SER A 138 -30.87 -2.91 -3.26
N LEU A 139 -29.63 -3.14 -3.68
CA LEU A 139 -28.52 -2.24 -3.39
C LEU A 139 -28.70 -0.87 -4.02
N ALA A 140 -29.25 -0.78 -5.23
CA ALA A 140 -29.54 0.50 -5.87
C ALA A 140 -30.61 1.29 -5.10
N ASP A 141 -31.69 0.63 -4.67
CA ASP A 141 -32.78 1.22 -3.89
C ASP A 141 -32.29 1.72 -2.52
N GLU A 142 -31.38 0.98 -1.88
CA GLU A 142 -30.72 1.38 -0.63
C GLU A 142 -29.63 2.45 -0.82
N GLY A 143 -29.34 2.86 -2.07
CA GLY A 143 -28.29 3.83 -2.38
C GLY A 143 -26.88 3.30 -2.12
N ARG A 144 -26.68 2.00 -2.26
CA ARG A 144 -25.42 1.26 -2.07
C ARG A 144 -24.81 0.76 -3.39
N ASN A 145 -25.25 1.26 -4.54
CA ASN A 145 -24.58 1.02 -5.84
C ASN A 145 -23.20 1.71 -5.91
N ALA A 146 -22.36 1.32 -6.88
CA ALA A 146 -20.95 1.72 -6.91
C ALA A 146 -20.79 3.24 -6.93
N HIS A 147 -21.57 3.93 -7.78
CA HIS A 147 -21.52 5.39 -7.87
C HIS A 147 -21.90 6.08 -6.55
N LYS A 148 -22.95 5.60 -5.85
CA LYS A 148 -23.34 6.18 -4.56
C LYS A 148 -22.29 5.93 -3.49
N LEU A 149 -21.67 4.75 -3.46
CA LEU A 149 -20.56 4.44 -2.56
C LEU A 149 -19.32 5.29 -2.85
N ASP A 150 -18.99 5.54 -4.12
CA ASP A 150 -17.91 6.44 -4.52
C ASP A 150 -18.17 7.87 -4.03
N ARG A 151 -19.40 8.37 -4.19
CA ARG A 151 -19.79 9.68 -3.61
C ARG A 151 -19.69 9.68 -2.09
N ALA A 152 -20.06 8.60 -1.42
CA ALA A 152 -19.95 8.48 0.03
C ALA A 152 -18.47 8.51 0.47
N PHE A 153 -17.58 7.82 -0.25
CA PHE A 153 -16.14 7.89 -0.03
C PHE A 153 -15.62 9.31 -0.22
N LEU A 154 -15.91 9.95 -1.36
CA LEU A 154 -15.43 11.32 -1.64
C LEU A 154 -15.92 12.30 -0.56
N LYS A 155 -17.19 12.21 -0.16
CA LYS A 155 -17.75 13.04 0.92
C LYS A 155 -17.02 12.81 2.24
N ALA A 156 -16.77 11.55 2.61
CA ALA A 156 -16.04 11.22 3.83
C ALA A 156 -14.58 11.69 3.78
N HIS A 157 -13.89 11.47 2.67
CA HIS A 157 -12.51 11.89 2.45
C HIS A 157 -12.37 13.41 2.58
N VAL A 158 -13.22 14.18 1.90
CA VAL A 158 -13.26 15.65 2.01
C VAL A 158 -13.55 16.09 3.44
N ALA A 159 -14.47 15.43 4.14
CA ALA A 159 -14.75 15.74 5.54
C ALA A 159 -13.54 15.49 6.45
N GLU A 160 -12.74 14.44 6.19
CA GLU A 160 -11.50 14.21 6.93
C GLU A 160 -10.43 15.28 6.65
N SER A 161 -10.27 15.69 5.38
CA SER A 161 -9.30 16.73 4.99
C SER A 161 -9.62 18.09 5.61
N HIS A 162 -10.91 18.41 5.81
CA HIS A 162 -11.35 19.64 6.49
C HIS A 162 -11.44 19.50 8.02
N GLY A 163 -11.43 18.26 8.53
CA GLY A 163 -11.53 17.94 9.94
C GLY A 163 -10.18 17.56 10.55
N ARG A 164 -10.00 16.25 10.80
CA ARG A 164 -8.81 15.72 11.47
C ARG A 164 -7.51 15.95 10.70
N TYR A 165 -7.54 15.92 9.37
CA TYR A 165 -6.34 16.12 8.56
C TYR A 165 -6.18 17.55 8.03
N ALA A 166 -6.96 18.50 8.54
CA ALA A 166 -6.75 19.92 8.24
C ALA A 166 -5.42 20.39 8.82
N ILE A 167 -4.71 21.25 8.08
CA ILE A 167 -3.40 21.81 8.49
C ILE A 167 -3.41 22.35 9.94
N PRO A 168 -4.34 23.24 10.37
CA PRO A 168 -4.33 23.75 11.75
C PRO A 168 -4.64 22.68 12.81
N THR A 169 -5.32 21.59 12.44
CA THR A 169 -5.57 20.47 13.36
C THR A 169 -4.34 19.59 13.50
N LEU A 170 -3.68 19.27 12.37
CA LEU A 170 -2.42 18.53 12.34
C LEU A 170 -1.31 19.28 13.07
N GLU A 171 -1.16 20.58 12.81
CA GLU A 171 -0.15 21.43 13.45
C GLU A 171 -0.31 21.42 14.98
N ARG A 172 -1.52 21.69 15.50
CA ARG A 172 -1.78 21.62 16.95
C ARG A 172 -1.47 20.25 17.53
N ARG A 173 -1.82 19.17 16.83
CA ARG A 173 -1.51 17.80 17.27
C ARG A 173 0.00 17.56 17.31
N LEU A 174 0.73 17.96 16.27
CA LEU A 174 2.18 17.82 16.20
C LEU A 174 2.87 18.59 17.32
N ILE A 175 2.51 19.86 17.52
CA ILE A 175 3.04 20.68 18.62
C ILE A 175 2.81 19.99 19.96
N LYS A 176 1.59 19.51 20.20
CA LYS A 176 1.26 18.79 21.43
C LYS A 176 2.11 17.53 21.60
N ARG A 177 2.24 16.69 20.56
CA ARG A 177 3.00 15.43 20.62
C ARG A 177 4.49 15.66 20.79
N LEU A 178 5.07 16.64 20.09
CA LEU A 178 6.48 17.00 20.23
C LEU A 178 6.79 17.50 21.64
N ASN A 179 5.92 18.35 22.20
CA ASN A 179 6.10 18.84 23.58
C ASN A 179 5.87 17.77 24.65
N GLN A 180 5.19 16.67 24.32
CA GLN A 180 5.06 15.49 25.21
C GLN A 180 6.33 14.64 25.23
N ILE A 181 7.15 14.67 24.18
CA ILE A 181 8.46 14.01 24.17
C ILE A 181 9.43 14.78 25.07
N SER A 182 9.49 16.09 24.90
CA SER A 182 10.20 16.99 25.80
C SER A 182 9.55 18.38 25.77
N PRO A 183 9.35 19.04 26.93
CA PRO A 183 8.96 20.44 26.96
C PRO A 183 9.90 21.29 26.10
N GLY A 184 9.34 22.20 25.29
CA GLY A 184 10.14 23.09 24.44
C GLY A 184 10.72 22.46 23.17
N MET A 185 10.45 21.18 22.90
CA MET A 185 10.95 20.45 21.72
C MET A 185 10.72 21.22 20.41
N LEU A 186 9.54 21.83 20.22
CA LEU A 186 9.26 22.59 19.00
C LEU A 186 10.24 23.77 18.79
N ARG A 187 10.46 24.57 19.84
CA ARG A 187 11.39 25.70 19.79
C ARG A 187 12.79 25.20 19.44
N LEU A 188 13.18 24.09 20.07
CA LEU A 188 14.47 23.47 19.85
C LEU A 188 14.64 22.94 18.42
N LEU A 189 13.66 22.23 17.87
CA LEU A 189 13.68 21.76 16.49
C LEU A 189 13.80 22.91 15.49
N ASN A 190 13.14 24.04 15.76
CA ASN A 190 13.20 25.21 14.89
C ASN A 190 14.52 26.00 15.03
N SER A 191 15.21 25.89 16.18
CA SER A 191 16.48 26.58 16.44
C SER A 191 17.73 25.72 16.23
N THR A 192 17.56 24.41 16.11
CA THR A 192 18.63 23.45 15.80
C THR A 192 18.67 23.23 14.30
N GLY A 193 19.79 22.71 13.78
CA GLY A 193 19.89 22.30 12.37
C GLY A 193 19.01 21.09 12.01
N ALA A 194 17.89 20.87 12.72
CA ALA A 194 16.95 19.82 12.44
C ALA A 194 16.28 20.07 11.08
N TYR A 195 15.96 19.00 10.37
CA TYR A 195 15.37 19.09 9.04
C TYR A 195 14.39 17.94 8.81
N ILE A 196 13.51 18.13 7.84
CA ILE A 196 12.51 17.13 7.47
C ILE A 196 13.05 16.32 6.28
N GLU A 197 12.95 15.01 6.36
CA GLU A 197 13.20 14.09 5.25
C GLU A 197 11.92 13.38 4.83
N ILE A 198 11.61 13.44 3.55
CA ILE A 198 10.44 12.80 2.93
C ILE A 198 10.94 11.64 2.07
N PRO A 199 10.48 10.41 2.33
CA PRO A 199 10.69 9.30 1.42
C PRO A 199 10.01 9.55 0.08
N GLN A 200 10.69 9.23 -1.01
CA GLN A 200 10.13 9.27 -2.36
C GLN A 200 10.29 7.89 -2.99
N LEU A 201 9.19 7.32 -3.47
CA LEU A 201 9.19 6.07 -4.22
C LEU A 201 8.69 6.30 -5.64
N SER A 202 9.35 5.66 -6.61
CA SER A 202 8.84 5.57 -7.96
C SER A 202 7.84 4.43 -8.05
N PHE A 203 6.65 4.71 -8.56
CA PHE A 203 5.62 3.71 -8.83
C PHE A 203 5.50 3.53 -10.33
N GLN A 204 5.56 2.29 -10.79
CA GLN A 204 5.36 1.90 -12.18
C GLN A 204 4.22 0.90 -12.24
N HIS A 205 3.35 1.04 -13.24
CA HIS A 205 2.29 0.07 -13.46
C HIS A 205 2.91 -1.25 -13.91
N THR A 206 2.35 -2.35 -13.43
CA THR A 206 2.71 -3.69 -13.87
C THR A 206 1.45 -4.42 -14.24
N LEU A 207 1.43 -4.96 -15.45
CA LEU A 207 0.42 -5.91 -15.90
C LEU A 207 0.67 -7.22 -15.17
N THR A 208 -0.36 -7.70 -14.51
CA THR A 208 -0.29 -8.83 -13.57
C THR A 208 -0.92 -10.10 -14.11
N SER A 209 -1.60 -10.01 -15.26
CA SER A 209 -2.28 -11.14 -15.88
C SER A 209 -2.16 -11.11 -17.40
N GLN A 210 -2.21 -12.29 -18.01
CA GLN A 210 -2.16 -12.45 -19.47
C GLN A 210 -3.31 -11.67 -20.12
N GLN A 211 -4.47 -11.69 -19.46
CA GLN A 211 -5.64 -10.91 -19.81
C GLN A 211 -5.34 -9.41 -19.87
N GLU A 212 -4.79 -8.87 -18.79
CA GLU A 212 -4.40 -7.46 -18.75
C GLU A 212 -3.40 -7.13 -19.87
N ALA A 213 -2.40 -8.00 -20.12
CA ALA A 213 -1.41 -7.78 -21.17
C ALA A 213 -1.98 -7.78 -22.59
N HIS A 214 -2.90 -8.68 -22.91
CA HIS A 214 -3.58 -8.71 -24.21
C HIS A 214 -4.39 -7.42 -24.46
N ARG A 215 -5.02 -6.84 -23.45
CA ARG A 215 -5.71 -5.52 -23.56
C ARG A 215 -4.76 -4.38 -23.88
N HIS A 216 -3.51 -4.49 -23.46
CA HIS A 216 -2.45 -3.56 -23.81
C HIS A 216 -1.77 -3.89 -25.15
N GLY A 217 -2.36 -4.79 -25.96
CA GLY A 217 -1.87 -5.18 -27.29
C GLY A 217 -0.68 -6.13 -27.27
N ILE A 218 -0.37 -6.70 -26.10
CA ILE A 218 0.77 -7.61 -25.93
C ILE A 218 0.28 -9.03 -26.16
N HIS A 219 0.50 -9.55 -27.37
CA HIS A 219 0.12 -10.92 -27.76
C HIS A 219 1.36 -11.78 -27.93
N VAL A 220 1.99 -12.15 -26.81
CA VAL A 220 3.12 -13.08 -26.78
C VAL A 220 2.72 -14.37 -26.05
N PRO A 221 3.31 -15.52 -26.37
CA PRO A 221 3.10 -16.73 -25.59
C PRO A 221 3.71 -16.54 -24.20
N PHE A 222 2.87 -16.35 -23.19
CA PHE A 222 3.30 -16.23 -21.81
C PHE A 222 3.64 -17.62 -21.26
N THR A 223 4.92 -17.84 -20.93
CA THR A 223 5.40 -19.11 -20.34
C THR A 223 5.27 -19.12 -18.82
N ASP A 224 5.25 -17.95 -18.20
CA ASP A 224 5.21 -17.78 -16.75
C ASP A 224 3.76 -17.70 -16.24
N ARG A 225 3.52 -18.33 -15.08
CA ARG A 225 2.22 -18.26 -14.38
C ARG A 225 2.01 -16.90 -13.69
N ASP A 226 3.09 -16.28 -13.22
CA ASP A 226 3.08 -15.03 -12.48
C ASP A 226 3.56 -13.88 -13.39
N LEU A 227 2.64 -13.34 -14.20
CA LEU A 227 2.98 -12.30 -15.16
C LEU A 227 3.24 -10.97 -14.46
N HIS A 228 4.38 -10.33 -14.76
CA HIS A 228 4.73 -9.01 -14.23
C HIS A 228 5.39 -8.18 -15.34
N ILE A 229 4.59 -7.52 -16.17
CA ILE A 229 5.11 -6.69 -17.27
C ILE A 229 5.01 -5.22 -16.88
N PRO A 230 6.14 -4.51 -16.65
CA PRO A 230 6.11 -3.09 -16.37
C PRO A 230 5.61 -2.30 -17.59
N THR A 231 4.69 -1.36 -17.34
CA THR A 231 4.10 -0.49 -18.36
C THR A 231 4.18 0.97 -17.97
N GLY A 232 4.43 1.82 -18.97
CA GLY A 232 4.61 3.26 -18.79
C GLY A 232 5.89 3.64 -18.03
N GLU A 233 6.08 4.94 -17.89
CA GLU A 233 7.24 5.49 -17.18
C GLU A 233 7.00 5.50 -15.66
N PRO A 234 8.00 5.12 -14.84
CA PRO A 234 7.91 5.22 -13.39
C PRO A 234 7.68 6.65 -12.93
N ARG A 235 6.67 6.87 -12.07
CA ARG A 235 6.34 8.19 -11.50
C ARG A 235 6.76 8.26 -10.05
N ALA A 236 7.58 9.25 -9.70
CA ALA A 236 8.00 9.47 -8.32
C ALA A 236 6.91 10.15 -7.51
N HIS A 237 6.59 9.57 -6.36
CA HIS A 237 5.66 10.13 -5.39
C HIS A 237 6.36 10.31 -4.05
N ASP A 238 6.15 11.49 -3.45
CA ASP A 238 6.43 11.69 -2.03
C ASP A 238 5.57 10.76 -1.18
N ALA A 239 6.11 10.34 -0.04
CA ALA A 239 5.34 9.69 1.01
C ALA A 239 4.06 10.49 1.29
N MET A 240 2.94 9.76 1.34
CA MET A 240 1.61 10.35 1.43
C MET A 240 1.17 10.48 2.88
N LEU A 241 1.62 9.56 3.74
CA LEU A 241 1.12 9.43 5.11
C LEU A 241 2.19 9.62 6.17
N GLY A 242 3.45 9.91 5.79
CA GLY A 242 4.49 10.13 6.77
C GLY A 242 5.76 10.80 6.25
N ALA A 243 6.59 11.23 7.18
CA ALA A 243 7.88 11.86 6.97
C ALA A 243 8.78 11.61 8.18
N TYR A 244 10.04 12.06 8.10
CA TYR A 244 10.98 12.01 9.20
C TYR A 244 11.42 13.40 9.63
N ILE A 245 11.66 13.59 10.92
CA ILE A 245 12.43 14.70 11.46
C ILE A 245 13.81 14.16 11.83
N ARG A 246 14.85 14.76 11.26
CA ARG A 246 16.25 14.45 11.52
C ARG A 246 16.82 15.53 12.42
N ILE A 247 17.36 15.12 13.58
CA ILE A 247 17.86 16.03 14.61
C ILE A 247 19.35 15.74 14.82
N PRO A 248 20.25 16.50 14.17
CA PRO A 248 21.68 16.34 14.36
C PRO A 248 22.09 16.94 15.72
N THR A 249 22.78 16.15 16.53
CA THR A 249 23.28 16.53 17.86
C THR A 249 24.61 15.82 18.14
N ASP A 250 25.66 16.56 18.46
CA ASP A 250 26.95 16.09 18.99
C ASP A 250 27.45 14.74 18.42
N GLY A 251 27.55 14.65 17.09
CA GLY A 251 28.07 13.48 16.38
C GLY A 251 27.07 12.33 16.16
N GLN A 252 25.82 12.47 16.62
CA GLN A 252 24.72 11.55 16.34
C GLN A 252 23.54 12.26 15.67
N THR A 253 22.65 11.49 15.04
CA THR A 253 21.41 12.04 14.48
C THR A 253 20.23 11.22 14.98
N TYR A 254 19.41 11.84 15.81
CA TYR A 254 18.15 11.25 16.23
C TYR A 254 17.09 11.41 15.15
N THR A 255 16.23 10.41 15.01
CA THR A 255 15.22 10.39 13.97
C THR A 255 13.84 10.16 14.56
N LEU A 256 12.92 11.09 14.30
CA LEU A 256 11.52 10.93 14.64
C LEU A 256 10.74 10.57 13.38
N LEU A 257 9.99 9.48 13.42
CA LEU A 257 8.93 9.19 12.47
C LEU A 257 7.73 10.07 12.78
N VAL A 258 7.19 10.73 11.76
CA VAL A 258 5.90 11.40 11.82
C VAL A 258 4.96 10.72 10.84
N SER A 259 3.89 10.08 11.31
CA SER A 259 2.96 9.31 10.45
C SER A 259 1.50 9.47 10.86
N LEU A 260 0.62 9.61 9.87
CA LEU A 260 -0.84 9.59 10.02
C LEU A 260 -1.38 8.17 10.27
N MET A 261 -0.58 7.14 9.97
CA MET A 261 -0.90 5.73 10.22
C MET A 261 -0.54 5.29 11.65
N SER A 262 0.14 6.14 12.41
CA SER A 262 0.48 5.89 13.82
C SER A 262 -0.52 6.55 14.77
N ALA A 263 -0.96 5.80 15.77
CA ALA A 263 -1.75 6.33 16.88
C ALA A 263 -0.99 7.40 17.69
N LEU A 264 0.33 7.25 17.82
CA LEU A 264 1.20 8.21 18.50
C LEU A 264 1.50 9.43 17.64
N THR A 265 1.43 9.28 16.31
CA THR A 265 1.82 10.24 15.27
C THR A 265 3.29 10.58 15.22
N VAL A 266 3.94 10.73 16.37
CA VAL A 266 5.38 10.94 16.46
C VAL A 266 5.99 9.77 17.23
N GLU A 267 6.96 9.10 16.63
CA GLU A 267 7.66 7.95 17.21
C GLU A 267 9.17 8.15 17.06
N LEU A 268 9.94 7.85 18.11
CA LEU A 268 11.40 7.80 18.00
C LEU A 268 11.80 6.50 17.31
N ILE A 269 12.59 6.59 16.23
CA ILE A 269 13.12 5.43 15.53
C ILE A 269 14.64 5.38 15.62
N ARG A 270 15.18 4.17 15.78
CA ARG A 270 16.63 3.91 15.87
C ARG A 270 17.23 3.40 14.56
N GLN A 271 16.37 3.04 13.61
CA GLN A 271 16.77 2.51 12.31
C GLN A 271 17.12 3.66 11.36
N ASP A 272 17.98 3.37 10.39
CA ASP A 272 18.17 4.27 9.24
C ASP A 272 16.81 4.53 8.55
N PRO A 273 16.48 5.79 8.20
CA PRO A 273 15.22 6.13 7.56
C PRO A 273 14.89 5.28 6.32
N ARG A 274 15.88 4.94 5.48
CA ARG A 274 15.64 4.15 4.26
C ARG A 274 15.31 2.71 4.62
N ALA A 275 16.08 2.10 5.52
CA ALA A 275 15.81 0.76 6.02
C ALA A 275 14.41 0.67 6.66
N HIS A 276 14.03 1.67 7.45
CA HIS A 276 12.70 1.73 8.06
C HIS A 276 11.58 1.88 7.02
N VAL A 277 11.75 2.69 5.96
CA VAL A 277 10.77 2.78 4.86
C VAL A 277 10.60 1.44 4.16
N HIS A 278 11.69 0.71 3.90
CA HIS A 278 11.59 -0.62 3.29
C HIS A 278 10.81 -1.60 4.18
N ALA A 279 11.01 -1.56 5.50
CA ALA A 279 10.33 -2.46 6.43
C ALA A 279 8.88 -2.02 6.75
N GLN A 280 8.56 -0.74 6.64
CA GLN A 280 7.29 -0.14 7.06
C GLN A 280 6.68 0.75 5.96
N ARG A 281 6.71 0.26 4.71
CA ARG A 281 6.25 1.00 3.53
C ARG A 281 4.82 1.53 3.70
N ASP A 282 3.93 0.69 4.23
CA ASP A 282 2.52 1.02 4.34
C ASP A 282 2.25 2.12 5.38
N ARG A 283 3.18 2.34 6.34
CA ARG A 283 3.10 3.49 7.27
C ARG A 283 3.39 4.84 6.59
N MET A 284 4.05 4.81 5.43
CA MET A 284 4.50 6.00 4.70
C MET A 284 3.67 6.27 3.46
N PHE A 285 3.32 5.22 2.72
CA PHE A 285 2.59 5.31 1.45
C PHE A 285 1.15 4.79 1.55
N GLY A 286 0.77 4.18 2.68
CA GLY A 286 -0.51 3.51 2.83
C GLY A 286 -0.59 2.22 2.03
N ASN A 287 -1.80 1.77 1.73
CA ASN A 287 -2.01 0.55 0.97
C ASN A 287 -1.68 0.80 -0.51
N VAL A 288 -0.51 0.34 -0.95
CA VAL A 288 -0.09 0.40 -2.36
C VAL A 288 -0.82 -0.69 -3.16
N PRO A 289 -1.56 -0.35 -4.23
CA PRO A 289 -2.20 -1.33 -5.10
C PRO A 289 -1.22 -2.38 -5.65
N ALA A 290 -1.67 -3.63 -5.77
CA ALA A 290 -0.82 -4.75 -6.20
C ALA A 290 -0.26 -4.60 -7.63
N HIS A 291 -0.97 -3.86 -8.49
CA HIS A 291 -0.54 -3.58 -9.87
C HIS A 291 0.46 -2.43 -9.99
N LEU A 292 0.94 -1.89 -8.86
CA LEU A 292 1.99 -0.90 -8.82
C LEU A 292 3.26 -1.52 -8.24
N GLN A 293 4.29 -1.60 -9.06
CA GLN A 293 5.63 -1.92 -8.61
C GLN A 293 6.32 -0.64 -8.12
N SER A 294 6.82 -0.69 -6.89
CA SER A 294 7.61 0.41 -6.32
C SER A 294 9.10 0.15 -6.53
N THR A 295 9.81 1.13 -7.08
CA THR A 295 11.27 1.12 -7.25
C THR A 295 11.90 2.41 -6.74
N ASN A 296 13.23 2.42 -6.61
CA ASN A 296 14.05 3.62 -6.40
C ASN A 296 13.62 4.51 -5.22
N LEU A 297 13.97 4.09 -4.00
CA LEU A 297 13.77 4.90 -2.81
C LEU A 297 14.79 6.04 -2.74
N LYS A 298 14.30 7.28 -2.75
CA LYS A 298 15.07 8.49 -2.49
C LYS A 298 14.58 9.18 -1.22
N MET A 299 15.46 10.00 -0.62
CA MET A 299 15.11 10.84 0.52
C MET A 299 15.24 12.30 0.08
N ARG A 300 14.14 13.04 0.12
CA ARG A 300 14.11 14.45 -0.23
C ARG A 300 14.02 15.29 1.04
N ARG A 301 14.80 16.37 1.12
CA ARG A 301 14.66 17.34 2.21
C ARG A 301 13.50 18.30 1.93
N LEU A 302 12.73 18.59 2.97
CA LEU A 302 11.68 19.61 2.93
C LEU A 302 12.13 20.84 3.73
N ALA A 303 12.08 22.01 3.09
CA ALA A 303 12.29 23.28 3.77
C ALA A 303 11.14 23.57 4.74
N HIS A 304 11.44 24.16 5.88
CA HIS A 304 10.45 24.47 6.91
C HIS A 304 10.45 25.92 7.40
N ASP A 305 11.33 26.77 6.86
CA ASP A 305 11.35 28.23 7.06
C ASP A 305 11.13 28.68 8.52
N GLY A 306 11.74 27.95 9.47
CA GLY A 306 11.63 28.24 10.90
C GLY A 306 10.40 27.70 11.63
N ASN A 307 9.49 26.98 10.96
CA ASN A 307 8.36 26.28 11.59
C ASN A 307 8.17 24.85 11.05
N ILE A 308 8.87 23.90 11.67
CA ILE A 308 8.85 22.49 11.31
C ILE A 308 7.46 21.85 11.47
N ALA A 309 6.69 22.24 12.48
CA ALA A 309 5.35 21.68 12.72
C ALA A 309 4.38 22.09 11.63
N ARG A 310 4.41 23.35 11.19
CA ARG A 310 3.59 23.83 10.08
C ARG A 310 3.98 23.16 8.78
N ALA A 311 5.27 23.06 8.47
CA ALA A 311 5.76 22.41 7.25
C ALA A 311 5.33 20.94 7.17
N LEU A 312 5.47 20.20 8.28
CA LEU A 312 4.97 18.82 8.40
C LEU A 312 3.45 18.75 8.25
N ALA A 313 2.70 19.63 8.93
CA ALA A 313 1.25 19.64 8.84
C ALA A 313 0.75 19.86 7.40
N THR A 314 1.37 20.80 6.67
CA THR A 314 1.08 21.02 5.25
C THR A 314 1.42 19.79 4.42
N HIS A 315 2.62 19.23 4.59
CA HIS A 315 3.04 18.05 3.84
C HIS A 315 2.11 16.84 4.07
N LEU A 316 1.72 16.58 5.32
CA LEU A 316 0.81 15.50 5.69
C LEU A 316 -0.63 15.76 5.23
N HIS A 317 -1.09 17.00 5.22
CA HIS A 317 -2.40 17.37 4.66
C HIS A 317 -2.44 17.10 3.15
N ASP A 318 -1.45 17.60 2.42
CA ASP A 318 -1.36 17.38 0.97
C ASP A 318 -1.15 15.89 0.68
N GLY A 319 -0.39 15.20 1.54
CA GLY A 319 -0.19 13.77 1.50
C GLY A 319 -1.48 12.98 1.70
N HIS A 320 -2.35 13.37 2.65
CA HIS A 320 -3.68 12.78 2.82
C HIS A 320 -4.53 12.94 1.56
N ARG A 321 -4.52 14.13 0.94
CA ARG A 321 -5.24 14.36 -0.33
C ARG A 321 -4.70 13.49 -1.46
N ARG A 322 -3.37 13.43 -1.62
CA ARG A 322 -2.71 12.53 -2.58
C ARG A 322 -3.01 11.06 -2.29
N TYR A 323 -3.09 10.65 -1.02
CA TYR A 323 -3.43 9.28 -0.66
C TYR A 323 -4.86 8.94 -1.07
N GLY A 324 -5.79 9.89 -0.91
CA GLY A 324 -7.14 9.78 -1.46
C GLY A 324 -7.10 9.47 -2.95
N GLU A 325 -6.39 10.29 -3.73
CA GLU A 325 -6.22 10.11 -5.18
C GLU A 325 -5.42 8.86 -5.56
N PHE A 326 -4.43 8.44 -4.79
CA PHE A 326 -3.62 7.25 -5.07
C PHE A 326 -4.38 5.96 -4.73
N ALA A 327 -5.17 5.97 -3.66
CA ALA A 327 -6.08 4.88 -3.29
C ALA A 327 -7.37 4.87 -4.14
N TYR A 328 -7.73 5.98 -4.78
CA TYR A 328 -8.92 6.15 -5.62
C TYR A 328 -8.63 6.05 -7.13
N GLY A 329 -7.45 6.48 -7.58
CA GLY A 329 -7.25 7.06 -8.91
C GLY A 329 -6.59 6.19 -9.96
N ALA A 330 -6.41 4.90 -9.69
CA ALA A 330 -6.12 3.94 -10.75
C ALA A 330 -6.83 2.63 -10.42
N SER A 331 -8.17 2.61 -10.53
CA SER A 331 -8.76 1.32 -10.89
C SER A 331 -8.07 0.91 -12.19
N ARG A 332 -7.61 -0.35 -12.27
CA ARG A 332 -6.96 -0.86 -13.48
C ARG A 332 -7.77 -0.55 -14.75
N GLU A 333 -9.09 -0.45 -14.61
CA GLU A 333 -10.04 -0.05 -15.65
C GLU A 333 -9.83 1.36 -16.21
N VAL A 334 -9.52 2.37 -15.39
CA VAL A 334 -9.32 3.76 -15.86
C VAL A 334 -8.09 3.88 -16.77
N LEU A 335 -7.14 2.96 -16.63
CA LEU A 335 -5.90 2.92 -17.41
C LEU A 335 -5.92 1.88 -18.53
N ALA A 336 -6.96 1.04 -18.59
CA ALA A 336 -7.15 0.10 -19.66
C ALA A 336 -7.53 0.86 -20.96
N PRO A 337 -6.88 0.57 -22.10
CA PRO A 337 -7.20 1.21 -23.37
C PRO A 337 -8.66 1.00 -23.82
N THR A 338 -9.28 -0.08 -23.36
CA THR A 338 -10.67 -0.44 -23.61
C THR A 338 -11.44 -0.45 -22.30
N SER A 339 -12.58 0.25 -22.25
CA SER A 339 -13.46 0.28 -21.07
C SER A 339 -14.09 -1.10 -20.80
N HIS A 340 -14.18 -1.47 -19.51
CA HIS A 340 -14.81 -2.70 -19.03
C HIS A 340 -16.13 -2.45 -18.28
N ALA A 341 -16.68 -1.23 -18.37
CA ALA A 341 -17.88 -0.83 -17.61
C ALA A 341 -19.10 -1.77 -17.80
N ASP A 342 -19.18 -2.47 -18.94
CA ASP A 342 -20.28 -3.39 -19.28
C ASP A 342 -19.90 -4.88 -19.17
N VAL A 343 -18.66 -5.20 -18.80
CA VAL A 343 -18.19 -6.59 -18.68
C VAL A 343 -18.84 -7.27 -17.48
N ARG A 344 -19.24 -8.53 -17.69
CA ARG A 344 -19.88 -9.36 -16.67
C ARG A 344 -19.05 -10.60 -16.45
N GLN A 345 -18.64 -10.80 -15.20
CA GLN A 345 -18.05 -12.06 -14.80
C GLN A 345 -19.11 -13.15 -14.87
N ARG A 346 -18.77 -14.26 -15.52
CA ARG A 346 -19.62 -15.43 -15.50
C ARG A 346 -19.81 -15.91 -14.06
N THR A 347 -21.05 -16.03 -13.64
CA THR A 347 -21.40 -16.61 -12.33
C THR A 347 -21.34 -18.14 -12.39
N CYS A 348 -21.06 -18.77 -11.25
CA CYS A 348 -21.14 -20.21 -11.13
C CYS A 348 -22.58 -20.67 -11.44
N ALA A 349 -22.73 -21.82 -12.10
CA ALA A 349 -24.05 -22.41 -12.25
C ALA A 349 -24.66 -22.65 -10.86
N PRO A 350 -25.93 -22.29 -10.62
CA PRO A 350 -26.59 -22.71 -9.40
C PRO A 350 -26.53 -24.24 -9.33
N PRO A 351 -26.34 -24.84 -8.13
CA PRO A 351 -26.41 -26.29 -8.01
C PRO A 351 -27.72 -26.73 -8.64
N SER A 352 -27.63 -27.56 -9.67
CA SER A 352 -28.82 -28.07 -10.36
C SER A 352 -29.71 -28.67 -9.30
N ALA A 353 -30.90 -28.11 -9.09
CA ALA A 353 -31.89 -28.74 -8.23
C ALA A 353 -32.01 -30.21 -8.70
N PRO A 354 -32.03 -31.20 -7.79
CA PRO A 354 -32.18 -32.58 -8.20
C PRO A 354 -33.42 -32.63 -9.09
N SER A 355 -33.21 -33.00 -10.35
CA SER A 355 -34.30 -33.11 -11.31
C SER A 355 -35.36 -33.99 -10.67
N ALA A 356 -36.49 -33.39 -10.32
CA ALA A 356 -37.66 -34.15 -9.95
C ALA A 356 -37.92 -35.06 -11.16
N GLN A 357 -37.60 -36.35 -10.98
CA GLN A 357 -37.97 -37.38 -11.92
C GLN A 357 -39.49 -37.33 -11.97
N VAL A 358 -40.00 -36.68 -13.01
CA VAL A 358 -41.40 -36.78 -13.39
C VAL A 358 -41.59 -38.24 -13.75
N PHE A 359 -42.17 -39.00 -12.83
CA PHE A 359 -42.76 -40.29 -13.13
C PHE A 359 -43.92 -40.05 -14.09
N THR A 360 -43.66 -40.19 -15.39
CA THR A 360 -44.71 -40.35 -16.39
C THR A 360 -45.27 -41.76 -16.26
N THR A 361 -46.52 -41.84 -15.79
CA THR A 361 -47.35 -43.03 -15.88
C THR A 361 -47.66 -43.34 -17.35
N PRO A 362 -47.62 -44.62 -17.78
CA PRO A 362 -47.94 -44.99 -19.16
C PRO A 362 -49.46 -45.13 -19.32
N HIS A 363 -50.02 -44.47 -20.33
CA HIS A 363 -51.38 -44.73 -20.79
C HIS A 363 -51.33 -45.39 -22.17
N ASP A 364 -51.76 -46.66 -22.22
CA ASP A 364 -51.98 -47.47 -23.41
C ASP A 364 -53.15 -46.93 -24.25
N SER A 365 -52.94 -46.76 -25.57
CA SER A 365 -53.89 -47.15 -26.64
C SER A 365 -53.16 -47.18 -28.00
N GLY A 366 -52.96 -48.37 -28.58
CA GLY A 366 -52.35 -48.58 -29.91
C GLY A 366 -53.34 -48.36 -31.08
N PRO A 367 -53.24 -49.07 -32.23
CA PRO A 367 -52.11 -49.81 -32.82
C PRO A 367 -51.90 -49.49 -34.33
N SER A 368 -50.74 -49.82 -34.91
CA SER A 368 -50.58 -50.28 -36.31
C SER A 368 -49.14 -50.76 -36.57
N THR A 369 -49.05 -51.85 -37.32
CA THR A 369 -47.98 -52.88 -37.33
C THR A 369 -46.99 -52.67 -38.52
N PRO A 370 -46.11 -53.61 -38.89
CA PRO A 370 -44.66 -53.56 -38.66
C PRO A 370 -43.81 -53.43 -39.94
N ALA A 371 -42.51 -53.13 -39.79
CA ALA A 371 -41.50 -53.60 -40.73
C ALA A 371 -40.21 -53.97 -39.98
N ARG A 372 -39.88 -55.26 -40.08
CA ARG A 372 -38.76 -55.98 -39.49
C ARG A 372 -37.56 -55.93 -40.44
N GLN A 373 -36.37 -56.25 -39.88
CA GLN A 373 -35.18 -56.82 -40.54
C GLN A 373 -34.30 -55.84 -41.35
N ASP A 374 -32.97 -55.76 -41.21
CA ASP A 374 -31.97 -56.73 -40.73
C ASP A 374 -30.74 -56.09 -40.05
N ILE A 375 -30.14 -56.84 -39.13
CA ILE A 375 -28.72 -56.75 -38.72
C ILE A 375 -28.06 -58.09 -39.10
N PRO A 376 -26.82 -58.08 -39.62
CA PRO A 376 -25.74 -58.87 -39.02
C PRO A 376 -24.50 -57.97 -38.82
N ALA A 377 -23.98 -57.79 -37.60
CA ALA A 377 -23.12 -58.67 -36.81
C ALA A 377 -21.65 -58.77 -37.32
N SER A 378 -20.73 -58.58 -36.36
CA SER A 378 -19.26 -58.77 -36.38
C SER A 378 -18.43 -57.57 -36.92
N ALA A 379 -17.52 -56.95 -36.15
CA ALA A 379 -16.49 -57.56 -35.33
C ALA A 379 -16.21 -56.85 -33.99
N ALA A 380 -15.77 -57.64 -33.02
CA ALA A 380 -15.43 -57.27 -31.66
C ALA A 380 -13.93 -56.98 -31.46
N LEU A 381 -13.65 -55.89 -30.71
CA LEU A 381 -12.63 -55.71 -29.64
C LEU A 381 -11.11 -55.78 -30.00
N PRO A 382 -10.18 -55.19 -29.20
CA PRO A 382 -10.35 -54.75 -27.80
C PRO A 382 -9.81 -53.36 -27.41
N ALA A 383 -10.33 -52.86 -26.29
CA ALA A 383 -9.68 -51.85 -25.47
C ALA A 383 -8.37 -52.37 -24.84
N PRO A 384 -7.43 -51.49 -24.46
CA PRO A 384 -6.55 -51.76 -23.34
C PRO A 384 -7.01 -50.98 -22.10
N ARG A 385 -7.29 -51.74 -21.05
CA ARG A 385 -7.39 -51.27 -19.67
C ARG A 385 -6.02 -50.81 -19.17
N SER A 386 -6.05 -49.73 -18.37
CA SER A 386 -5.18 -49.45 -17.23
C SER A 386 -3.67 -49.27 -17.47
N ARG A 387 -3.22 -48.02 -17.32
CA ARG A 387 -2.08 -47.73 -16.41
C ARG A 387 -2.34 -46.44 -15.64
N ARG A 388 -2.81 -46.59 -14.40
CA ARG A 388 -2.51 -45.63 -13.34
C ARG A 388 -0.99 -45.47 -13.27
N LEU A 389 -0.51 -44.25 -13.47
CA LEU A 389 0.77 -43.81 -12.90
C LEU A 389 0.49 -42.59 -12.03
N SER A 390 0.05 -42.88 -10.81
CA SER A 390 0.48 -42.10 -9.66
C SER A 390 2.00 -42.21 -9.61
N ARG A 391 2.70 -41.12 -9.90
CA ARG A 391 4.08 -40.94 -9.47
C ARG A 391 4.25 -39.48 -9.08
N GLN A 392 3.97 -39.21 -7.81
CA GLN A 392 4.58 -38.09 -7.11
C GLN A 392 6.09 -38.24 -7.27
N ASN A 393 6.71 -37.42 -8.11
CA ASN A 393 8.16 -37.22 -8.06
C ASN A 393 8.44 -36.46 -6.76
N LYS A 394 8.61 -37.20 -5.67
CA LYS A 394 9.36 -36.72 -4.52
C LYS A 394 10.78 -36.55 -5.02
N LEU A 395 11.16 -35.32 -5.35
CA LEU A 395 12.54 -34.92 -5.59
C LEU A 395 13.40 -35.52 -4.48
N SER A 396 14.37 -36.34 -4.86
CA SER A 396 15.27 -36.96 -3.89
C SER A 396 16.14 -35.88 -3.25
N VAL A 397 16.51 -36.08 -1.99
CA VAL A 397 17.39 -35.14 -1.26
C VAL A 397 18.73 -34.97 -1.99
N GLU A 398 19.18 -35.99 -2.74
CA GLU A 398 20.39 -35.97 -3.56
C GLU A 398 20.25 -35.06 -4.80
N GLU A 399 19.10 -35.06 -5.48
CA GLU A 399 18.81 -34.14 -6.58
C GLU A 399 18.74 -32.68 -6.09
N LEU A 400 18.21 -32.46 -4.89
CA LEU A 400 18.20 -31.14 -4.26
C LEU A 400 19.62 -30.67 -3.89
N ALA A 401 20.46 -31.58 -3.37
CA ALA A 401 21.85 -31.29 -3.03
C ALA A 401 22.68 -30.97 -4.28
N GLN A 402 22.46 -31.69 -5.39
CA GLN A 402 23.11 -31.40 -6.67
C GLN A 402 22.67 -30.04 -7.24
N ALA A 403 21.38 -29.72 -7.16
CA ALA A 403 20.88 -28.42 -7.61
C ALA A 403 21.47 -27.25 -6.79
N ILE A 404 21.61 -27.42 -5.47
CA ILE A 404 22.24 -26.41 -4.60
C ILE A 404 23.73 -26.26 -4.94
N ALA A 405 24.45 -27.35 -5.14
CA ALA A 405 25.87 -27.31 -5.51
C ALA A 405 26.09 -26.62 -6.87
N GLU A 406 25.21 -26.83 -7.84
CA GLU A 406 25.29 -26.17 -9.15
C GLU A 406 25.03 -24.66 -9.03
N ILE A 407 24.07 -24.24 -8.18
CA ILE A 407 23.79 -22.83 -7.90
C ILE A 407 24.99 -22.15 -7.21
N GLU A 408 25.62 -22.80 -6.23
CA GLU A 408 26.81 -22.26 -5.57
C GLU A 408 28.01 -22.14 -6.52
N ARG A 409 28.14 -23.09 -7.46
CA ARG A 409 29.16 -23.03 -8.51
C ARG A 409 28.94 -21.81 -9.41
N LEU A 410 27.69 -21.56 -9.82
CA LEU A 410 27.31 -20.41 -10.64
C LEU A 410 27.50 -19.08 -9.91
N ASP A 411 27.17 -18.99 -8.62
CA ASP A 411 27.40 -17.78 -7.81
C ASP A 411 28.91 -17.46 -7.67
N LYS A 412 29.75 -18.47 -7.45
CA LYS A 412 31.22 -18.30 -7.47
C LYS A 412 31.72 -17.81 -8.82
N GLN A 413 31.18 -18.36 -9.90
CA GLN A 413 31.53 -17.95 -11.26
C GLN A 413 31.11 -16.49 -11.53
N TYR A 414 29.92 -16.09 -11.09
CA TYR A 414 29.40 -14.73 -11.24
C TYR A 414 30.21 -13.70 -10.43
N LYS A 415 30.57 -14.04 -9.18
CA LYS A 415 31.44 -13.21 -8.33
C LYS A 415 32.85 -13.07 -8.89
N SER A 416 33.38 -14.10 -9.57
CA SER A 416 34.69 -14.02 -10.22
C SER A 416 34.69 -13.13 -11.47
N GLN A 417 33.53 -12.98 -12.13
CA GLN A 417 33.36 -12.13 -13.30
C GLN A 417 33.00 -10.67 -12.95
N ALA A 418 32.47 -10.43 -11.75
CA ALA A 418 32.20 -9.10 -11.22
C ALA A 418 33.46 -8.45 -10.61
N ARG A 419 34.39 -8.01 -11.46
CA ARG A 419 35.42 -7.04 -11.02
C ARG A 419 34.84 -5.61 -10.96
N PRO A 420 35.13 -4.85 -9.89
CA PRO A 420 34.74 -3.45 -9.80
C PRO A 420 35.60 -2.61 -10.75
N ARG A 421 34.97 -1.86 -11.67
CA ARG A 421 35.62 -0.76 -12.38
C ARG A 421 35.31 0.55 -11.65
N TYR A 422 36.22 0.97 -10.78
CA TYR A 422 36.44 2.38 -10.46
C TYR A 422 37.93 2.68 -10.58
N GLY A 423 38.29 3.73 -11.33
CA GLY A 423 39.55 4.46 -11.20
C GLY A 423 40.48 4.51 -12.40
N ARG A 424 40.26 5.46 -13.31
CA ARG A 424 41.16 6.62 -13.54
C ARG A 424 40.35 7.79 -14.05
#